data_AF-A0A847ZX94-F1
#
_entry.id   AF-A0A847ZX94-F1
#
_cell.length_a   1.000
_cell.length_b   1.000
_cell.length_c   1.000
_cell.angle_alpha   90.00
_cell.angle_beta   90.00
_cell.angle_gamma   90.00
#
_symmetry.space_group_name_H-M   'P 1'
#
loop_
_entity.id
_entity.type
_entity.pdbx_description
1 polymer ?
#
loop_
_entity_poly.entity_id
_entity_poly.type
_entity_poly.pdbx_seq_one_letter_code
_entity_poly.pdbx_strand_id
1 'polypeptide(L)'
;MTNENVPGLSAQLGDEATAGQKKLLRLVYIMGIVLVLLFLGLIGGIIWKAARPKPAPPPDVLTLGLGLKSGDIRAVSVDGNTMVITTMVEIVVIDVPKRKVLLREPLAQ
;
A
#
# COMPACT_ATOMS: atom_id res chain seq x y z
N MET A 1 65.80 38.05 11.22
CA MET A 1 65.00 37.12 10.38
C MET A 1 63.54 37.49 10.57
N THR A 2 63.02 38.40 9.76
CA THR A 2 61.64 38.89 9.82
C THR A 2 60.78 38.09 8.84
N ASN A 3 59.77 37.39 9.35
CA ASN A 3 58.78 36.68 8.55
C ASN A 3 57.86 37.71 7.87
N GLU A 4 58.02 37.88 6.56
CA GLU A 4 57.06 38.63 5.75
C GLU A 4 55.81 37.75 5.57
N ASN A 5 54.76 38.08 6.32
CA ASN A 5 53.43 37.55 6.12
C ASN A 5 52.90 38.13 4.80
N VAL A 6 53.10 37.43 3.68
CA VAL A 6 52.66 37.85 2.34
C VAL A 6 51.12 37.75 2.28
N PRO A 7 50.39 38.87 2.38
CA PRO A 7 48.93 38.87 2.35
C PRO A 7 48.52 38.84 0.87
N GLY A 8 48.30 37.63 0.35
CA GLY A 8 47.90 37.45 -1.05
C GLY A 8 47.97 36.01 -1.54
N LEU A 9 48.77 35.15 -0.89
CA LEU A 9 48.91 33.76 -1.32
C LEU A 9 47.67 32.91 -1.01
N SER A 10 46.96 33.22 0.08
CA SER A 10 45.71 32.54 0.46
C SER A 10 44.50 32.95 -0.40
N ALA A 11 44.53 34.14 -1.01
CA ALA A 11 43.47 34.60 -1.92
C ALA A 11 43.60 34.00 -3.33
N GLN A 12 44.83 33.74 -3.81
CA GLN A 12 45.05 33.14 -5.13
C GLN A 12 44.67 31.66 -5.21
N LEU A 13 44.79 30.90 -4.11
CA LEU A 13 44.42 29.48 -4.08
C LEU A 13 42.91 29.23 -4.12
N GLY A 14 42.08 30.24 -3.81
CA GLY A 14 40.62 30.13 -3.83
C GLY A 14 39.98 30.39 -5.20
N ASP A 15 40.68 31.05 -6.11
CA ASP A 15 40.10 31.55 -7.37
C ASP A 15 40.41 30.66 -8.58
N GLU A 16 41.43 29.80 -8.48
CA GLU A 16 41.83 28.83 -9.50
C GLU A 16 41.13 27.46 -9.38
N ALA A 17 39.84 27.43 -9.04
CA ALA A 17 39.04 26.27 -9.37
C ALA A 17 39.00 26.15 -10.90
N THR A 18 39.85 25.28 -11.46
CA THR A 18 39.94 25.01 -12.90
C THR A 18 38.54 24.72 -13.47
N ALA A 19 38.30 25.06 -14.74
CA ALA A 19 36.99 24.94 -15.36
C ALA A 19 36.35 23.54 -15.22
N GLY A 20 37.18 22.50 -15.08
CA GLY A 20 36.74 21.13 -14.75
C GLY A 20 36.12 20.98 -13.35
N GLN A 21 36.72 21.56 -12.31
CA GLN A 21 36.18 21.54 -10.94
C GLN A 21 34.86 22.31 -10.82
N LYS A 22 34.74 23.46 -11.50
CA LYS A 22 33.48 24.23 -11.53
C LYS A 22 32.35 23.45 -12.21
N LYS A 23 32.66 22.68 -13.27
CA LYS A 23 31.70 21.78 -13.93
C LYS A 23 31.30 20.62 -13.03
N LEU A 24 32.26 19.99 -12.36
CA LEU A 24 32.00 18.88 -11.44
C LEU A 24 31.12 19.33 -10.26
N LEU A 25 31.43 20.47 -9.66
CA LEU A 25 30.63 21.03 -8.56
C LEU A 25 29.20 21.35 -9.00
N ARG A 26 29.03 21.94 -10.20
CA ARG A 26 27.70 22.20 -10.78
C ARG A 26 26.93 20.91 -11.03
N LEU A 27 27.60 19.85 -11.49
CA LEU A 27 26.98 18.55 -11.73
C LEU A 27 26.50 17.93 -10.41
N VAL A 28 27.34 17.92 -9.37
CA VAL A 28 26.99 17.39 -8.04
C VAL A 28 25.83 18.18 -7.43
N TYR A 29 25.84 19.50 -7.57
CA TYR A 29 24.74 20.35 -7.10
C TYR A 29 23.42 20.01 -7.80
N ILE A 30 23.43 19.85 -9.13
CA ILE A 30 22.24 19.44 -9.89
C ILE A 30 21.79 18.05 -9.45
N MET A 31 22.71 17.10 -9.30
CA MET A 31 22.37 15.73 -8.84
C MET A 31 21.77 15.74 -7.44
N GLY A 32 22.28 16.61 -6.55
CA GLY A 32 21.70 16.82 -5.22
C GLY A 32 20.27 17.32 -5.30
N ILE A 33 20.00 18.34 -6.12
CA ILE A 33 18.63 18.85 -6.33
C ILE A 33 17.71 17.76 -6.87
N VAL A 34 18.17 17.00 -7.87
CA VAL A 34 17.39 15.89 -8.45
C VAL A 34 17.06 14.86 -7.38
N LEU A 35 18.02 14.50 -6.52
CA LEU A 35 17.82 13.54 -5.45
C LEU A 35 16.76 14.03 -4.44
N VAL A 36 16.82 15.31 -4.08
CA VAL A 36 15.85 15.95 -3.19
C VAL A 36 14.46 15.95 -3.82
N LEU A 37 14.33 16.35 -5.09
CA LEU A 37 13.05 16.33 -5.80
C LEU A 37 12.47 14.92 -5.92
N LEU A 38 13.32 13.92 -6.18
CA LEU A 38 12.91 12.51 -6.23
C LEU A 38 12.37 12.05 -4.89
N PHE A 39 13.02 12.45 -3.79
CA PHE A 39 12.62 12.10 -2.43
C PHE A 39 11.29 12.75 -2.03
N LEU A 40 11.14 14.05 -2.27
CA LEU A 40 9.88 14.77 -2.06
C LEU A 40 8.74 14.19 -2.90
N GLY A 41 9.01 13.87 -4.18
CA GLY A 41 8.05 13.23 -5.07
C GLY A 41 7.64 11.84 -4.59
N LEU A 42 8.58 11.05 -4.05
CA LEU A 42 8.31 9.73 -3.49
C LEU A 42 7.41 9.83 -2.25
N ILE A 43 7.75 10.71 -1.30
CA ILE A 43 6.93 10.95 -0.10
C ILE A 43 5.53 11.42 -0.49
N GLY A 44 5.44 12.45 -1.34
CA GLY A 44 4.17 12.98 -1.82
C GLY A 44 3.33 11.93 -2.55
N GLY A 45 3.96 11.11 -3.39
CA GLY A 45 3.32 10.01 -4.11
C GLY A 45 2.80 8.91 -3.19
N ILE A 46 3.55 8.56 -2.14
CA ILE A 46 3.11 7.59 -1.12
C ILE A 46 1.91 8.14 -0.35
N ILE A 47 2.00 9.38 0.15
CA ILE A 47 0.90 10.02 0.87
C ILE A 47 -0.34 10.10 0.00
N TRP A 48 -0.20 10.55 -1.25
CA TRP A 48 -1.32 10.62 -2.18
C TRP A 48 -1.93 9.25 -2.47
N LYS A 49 -1.11 8.21 -2.64
CA LYS A 49 -1.59 6.84 -2.86
C LYS A 49 -2.28 6.26 -1.63
N ALA A 50 -1.78 6.55 -0.43
CA ALA A 50 -2.35 6.08 0.83
C ALA A 50 -3.63 6.85 1.22
N ALA A 51 -3.71 8.14 0.87
CA ALA A 51 -4.86 8.99 1.14
C ALA A 51 -6.04 8.75 0.18
N ARG A 52 -5.87 7.91 -0.85
CA ARG A 52 -6.99 7.51 -1.70
C ARG A 52 -7.97 6.69 -0.85
N PRO A 53 -9.23 7.14 -0.72
CA PRO A 53 -10.24 6.37 -0.01
C PRO A 53 -10.36 5.00 -0.68
N LYS A 54 -10.22 3.96 0.14
CA LYS A 54 -10.42 2.59 -0.32
C LYS A 54 -11.87 2.49 -0.81
N PRO A 55 -12.12 1.95 -2.02
CA PRO A 55 -13.49 1.70 -2.48
C PRO A 55 -14.25 0.97 -1.37
N ALA A 56 -15.49 1.39 -1.13
CA ALA A 56 -16.34 0.74 -0.14
C ALA A 56 -16.30 -0.78 -0.37
N PRO A 57 -16.06 -1.60 0.67
CA PRO A 57 -16.08 -3.05 0.52
C PRO A 57 -17.38 -3.45 -0.19
N PRO A 58 -17.32 -4.31 -1.21
CA PRO A 58 -18.52 -4.88 -1.79
C PRO A 58 -19.38 -5.45 -0.66
N PRO A 59 -20.71 -5.28 -0.69
CA PRO A 59 -21.58 -5.85 0.33
C PRO A 59 -21.27 -7.33 0.46
N ASP A 60 -20.87 -7.73 1.67
CA ASP A 60 -20.45 -9.08 2.04
C ASP A 60 -21.67 -10.00 2.20
N VAL A 61 -22.50 -10.00 1.16
CA VAL A 61 -23.62 -10.90 0.99
C VAL A 61 -23.15 -12.01 0.07
N LEU A 62 -23.11 -13.24 0.59
CA LEU A 62 -22.92 -14.41 -0.27
C LEU A 62 -23.91 -14.32 -1.43
N THR A 63 -23.40 -14.47 -2.66
CA THR A 63 -24.12 -14.34 -3.93
C THR A 63 -25.34 -15.24 -4.08
N LEU A 64 -25.56 -16.16 -3.14
CA LEU A 64 -26.77 -16.97 -3.06
C LEU A 64 -27.95 -16.27 -2.35
N GLY A 65 -27.83 -14.98 -1.94
CA GLY A 65 -28.95 -14.21 -1.38
C GLY A 65 -29.46 -14.78 -0.04
N LEU A 66 -28.59 -15.51 0.65
CA LEU A 66 -28.95 -16.38 1.76
C LEU A 66 -28.98 -15.66 3.12
N GLY A 67 -28.75 -14.34 3.15
CA GLY A 67 -28.70 -13.55 4.39
C GLY A 67 -27.58 -13.95 5.36
N LEU A 68 -26.64 -14.80 4.92
CA LEU A 68 -25.53 -15.27 5.72
C LEU A 68 -24.35 -14.30 5.64
N LYS A 69 -23.84 -13.86 6.78
CA LYS A 69 -22.62 -13.07 6.88
C LYS A 69 -21.42 -13.99 6.63
N SER A 70 -20.52 -13.61 5.74
CA SER A 70 -19.34 -14.40 5.37
C SER A 70 -18.47 -14.78 6.59
N GLY A 71 -18.45 -13.92 7.62
CA GLY A 71 -17.72 -14.15 8.87
C GLY A 71 -18.35 -15.16 9.85
N ASP A 72 -19.59 -15.61 9.66
CA ASP A 72 -20.30 -16.51 10.57
C ASP A 72 -20.29 -17.98 10.12
N ILE A 73 -19.67 -18.28 8.97
CA ILE A 73 -19.65 -19.63 8.41
C ILE A 73 -18.58 -20.47 9.12
N ARG A 74 -19.02 -21.50 9.86
CA ARG A 74 -18.11 -22.45 10.52
C ARG A 74 -17.72 -23.60 9.61
N ALA A 75 -18.67 -24.12 8.86
CA ALA A 75 -18.46 -25.26 7.98
C ALA A 75 -19.42 -25.23 6.80
N VAL A 76 -18.96 -25.73 5.66
CA VAL A 76 -19.79 -25.97 4.47
C VAL A 76 -19.56 -27.41 4.04
N SER A 77 -20.64 -28.18 3.93
CA SER A 77 -20.61 -29.51 3.33
C SER A 77 -21.51 -29.55 2.10
N VAL A 78 -21.10 -30.34 1.11
CA VAL A 78 -21.85 -30.53 -0.14
C VAL A 78 -22.06 -32.01 -0.32
N ASP A 79 -23.33 -32.41 -0.40
CA ASP A 79 -23.77 -33.78 -0.66
C ASP A 79 -24.63 -33.80 -1.93
N GLY A 80 -23.97 -34.11 -3.06
CA GLY A 80 -24.58 -34.14 -4.39
C GLY A 80 -25.26 -32.83 -4.76
N ASN A 81 -26.60 -32.85 -4.72
CA ASN A 81 -27.44 -31.71 -5.08
C ASN A 81 -27.75 -30.77 -3.91
N THR A 82 -27.28 -31.09 -2.70
CA THR A 82 -27.58 -30.34 -1.48
C THR A 82 -26.31 -29.77 -0.89
N MET A 83 -26.37 -28.52 -0.44
CA MET A 83 -25.29 -27.86 0.30
C MET A 83 -25.80 -27.50 1.69
N VAL A 84 -25.04 -27.87 2.72
CA VAL A 84 -25.32 -27.53 4.10
C VAL A 84 -24.29 -26.53 4.57
N ILE A 85 -24.76 -25.37 5.04
CA ILE A 85 -23.93 -24.33 5.64
C ILE A 85 -24.21 -24.33 7.13
N THR A 86 -23.20 -24.63 7.93
CA THR A 86 -23.25 -24.50 9.38
C THR A 86 -22.65 -23.16 9.76
N THR A 87 -23.45 -22.34 10.41
CA THR A 87 -23.01 -21.06 10.97
C THR A 87 -22.79 -21.18 12.48
N MET A 88 -22.49 -20.06 13.15
CA MET A 88 -22.46 -20.00 14.62
C MET A 88 -23.82 -20.26 15.28
N VAL A 89 -24.93 -19.98 14.60
CA VAL A 89 -26.27 -19.91 15.22
C VAL A 89 -27.31 -20.80 14.55
N GLU A 90 -27.08 -21.22 13.31
CA GLU A 90 -28.03 -21.99 12.52
C GLU A 90 -27.34 -22.90 11.50
N ILE A 91 -28.04 -23.96 11.11
CA ILE A 91 -27.74 -24.82 9.98
C ILE A 91 -28.69 -24.45 8.84
N VAL A 92 -28.13 -24.22 7.65
CA VAL A 92 -28.89 -23.89 6.45
C VAL A 92 -28.66 -24.93 5.37
N VAL A 93 -29.73 -25.56 4.89
CA VAL A 93 -29.70 -26.56 3.83
C VAL A 93 -30.20 -25.94 2.53
N ILE A 94 -29.45 -26.11 1.46
CA ILE A 94 -29.67 -25.46 0.16
C ILE A 94 -29.72 -26.51 -0.94
N ASP A 95 -30.76 -26.46 -1.78
CA ASP A 95 -30.79 -27.13 -3.08
C ASP A 95 -29.89 -26.34 -4.04
N VAL A 96 -28.74 -26.91 -4.40
CA VAL A 96 -27.72 -26.26 -5.23
C VAL A 96 -28.22 -26.02 -6.67
N PRO A 97 -28.84 -27.01 -7.36
CA PRO A 97 -29.41 -26.79 -8.69
C PRO A 97 -30.46 -25.68 -8.73
N LYS A 98 -31.36 -25.64 -7.75
CA LYS A 98 -32.45 -24.64 -7.69
C LYS A 98 -32.07 -23.36 -6.97
N ARG A 99 -30.86 -23.31 -6.39
CA ARG A 99 -30.33 -22.21 -5.57
C ARG A 99 -31.33 -21.76 -4.50
N LYS A 100 -32.02 -22.72 -3.88
CA LYS A 100 -33.13 -22.46 -2.94
C LYS A 100 -32.81 -23.03 -1.58
N VAL A 101 -33.07 -22.26 -0.52
CA VAL A 101 -33.02 -22.75 0.85
C VAL A 101 -34.15 -23.76 1.04
N LEU A 102 -33.79 -24.99 1.38
CA LEU A 102 -34.73 -26.06 1.71
C LEU A 102 -35.12 -26.00 3.18
N LEU A 103 -34.14 -25.75 4.06
CA LEU A 103 -34.33 -25.80 5.49
C LEU A 103 -33.39 -24.83 6.20
N ARG A 104 -33.85 -24.28 7.31
CA ARG A 104 -33.08 -23.41 8.18
C ARG A 104 -33.44 -23.75 9.62
N GLU A 105 -32.49 -24.30 10.36
CA GLU A 105 -32.69 -24.75 11.74
C GLU A 105 -31.72 -24.02 12.67
N PRO A 106 -32.20 -23.44 13.78
CA PRO A 106 -31.32 -22.89 14.80
C PRO A 106 -30.53 -24.03 15.44
N LEU A 107 -29.23 -23.82 15.66
CA LEU A 107 -28.41 -24.73 16.45
C LEU A 107 -28.92 -24.64 17.89
N ALA A 108 -29.53 -25.72 18.39
CA ALA A 108 -29.87 -25.83 19.80
C ALA A 108 -28.57 -25.67 20.62
N GLN A 109 -28.55 -24.65 21.48
CA GLN A 109 -27.41 -24.33 22.36
C GLN A 109 -27.29 -25.34 23.50
#